data_AF-A0A9E4VS57-F1
#
_entry.id   AF-A0A9E4VS57-F1
#
_cell.length_a   1.000
_cell.length_b   1.000
_cell.length_c   1.000
_cell.angle_alpha   90.00
_cell.angle_beta   90.00
_cell.angle_gamma   90.00
#
_symmetry.space_group_name_H-M   'P 1'
#
loop_
_entity.id
_entity.type
_entity.pdbx_description
1 polymer ?
#
loop_
_entity_poly.entity_id
_entity_poly.type
_entity_poly.pdbx_seq_one_letter_code
_entity_poly.pdbx_strand_id
1 'polypeptide(L)'
;MVDLDMYRVPWEKTRWTCDDGTFSFQCTDELAPLDRFIGQDRALEAIRFGLEVDKPGYNLFVTGLTGTGKTSAIKTLLQTV
;
A
#
# COMPACT_ATOMS: atom_id res chain seq x y z
N MET A 1 -30.74 39.27 -6.29
CA MET A 1 -30.16 38.42 -5.23
C MET A 1 -30.01 37.03 -5.83
N VAL A 2 -28.81 36.45 -5.85
CA VAL A 2 -28.58 35.12 -6.46
C VAL A 2 -29.10 34.06 -5.49
N ASP A 3 -29.91 33.13 -6.00
CA ASP A 3 -30.37 31.96 -5.25
C ASP A 3 -29.19 30.99 -5.06
N LEU A 4 -28.79 30.75 -3.81
CA LEU A 4 -27.66 29.88 -3.48
C LEU A 4 -28.06 28.41 -3.35
N ASP A 5 -29.37 28.10 -3.27
CA ASP A 5 -29.84 26.72 -3.12
C ASP A 5 -29.57 25.88 -4.38
N MET A 6 -29.46 26.51 -5.56
CA MET A 6 -29.10 25.81 -6.80
C MET A 6 -27.71 25.16 -6.77
N TYR A 7 -26.82 25.64 -5.89
CA TYR A 7 -25.46 25.12 -5.73
C TYR A 7 -25.31 24.21 -4.50
N ARG A 8 -26.41 23.96 -3.78
CA ARG A 8 -26.36 23.14 -2.56
C ARG A 8 -26.15 21.68 -2.93
N VAL A 9 -25.00 21.14 -2.54
CA VAL A 9 -24.70 19.71 -2.66
C VAL A 9 -25.15 18.99 -1.39
N PRO A 10 -25.99 17.95 -1.48
CA PRO A 10 -26.32 17.09 -0.33
C PRO A 10 -25.06 16.41 0.22
N TRP A 11 -24.94 16.34 1.55
CA TRP A 11 -23.74 15.81 2.22
C TRP A 11 -23.46 14.34 1.89
N GLU A 12 -24.47 13.58 1.50
CA GLU A 12 -24.34 12.20 1.07
C GLU A 12 -23.47 12.09 -0.20
N LYS A 13 -23.50 13.11 -1.08
CA LYS A 13 -22.67 13.17 -2.28
C LYS A 13 -21.26 13.67 -2.02
N THR A 14 -20.96 14.17 -0.82
CA THR A 14 -19.63 14.69 -0.47
C THR A 14 -18.76 13.65 0.23
N ARG A 15 -19.26 12.43 0.41
CA ARG A 15 -18.51 11.33 1.00
C ARG A 15 -18.52 10.10 0.12
N TRP A 16 -17.46 9.32 0.23
CA TRP A 16 -17.48 7.94 -0.22
C TRP A 16 -18.19 7.07 0.83
N THR A 17 -18.88 6.02 0.39
CA THR A 17 -19.58 5.07 1.26
C THR A 17 -19.10 3.65 0.97
N CYS A 18 -18.80 2.91 2.03
CA CYS A 18 -18.55 1.47 1.99
C CYS A 18 -19.74 0.77 2.63
N ASP A 19 -20.21 -0.31 2.01
CA ASP A 19 -21.22 -1.19 2.61
C ASP A 19 -20.55 -2.10 3.63
N ASP A 20 -21.00 -2.04 4.89
CA ASP A 20 -20.43 -2.82 5.99
C ASP A 20 -20.74 -4.31 5.85
N GLY A 21 -21.86 -4.66 5.20
CA GLY A 21 -22.24 -6.02 4.86
C GLY A 21 -21.27 -6.75 3.91
N THR A 22 -20.29 -6.04 3.33
CA THR A 22 -19.25 -6.66 2.50
C THR A 22 -18.14 -7.35 3.30
N PHE A 23 -18.03 -7.08 4.59
CA PHE A 23 -16.97 -7.63 5.44
C PHE A 23 -17.45 -8.88 6.20
N SER A 24 -16.57 -9.88 6.31
CA SER A 24 -16.83 -11.12 7.04
C SER A 24 -16.31 -11.10 8.49
N PHE A 25 -16.00 -9.92 9.03
CA PHE A 25 -15.45 -9.70 10.37
C PHE A 25 -16.15 -8.49 11.03
N GLN A 26 -16.14 -8.42 12.37
CA GLN A 26 -16.73 -7.30 13.11
C GLN A 26 -15.68 -6.26 13.51
N CYS A 27 -14.47 -6.71 13.87
CA CYS A 27 -13.37 -5.84 14.25
C CYS A 27 -12.08 -6.23 13.51
N THR A 28 -11.22 -5.24 13.24
CA THR A 28 -9.97 -5.45 12.49
C THR A 28 -8.90 -6.23 13.27
N ASP A 29 -9.09 -6.45 14.57
CA ASP A 29 -8.22 -7.30 15.39
C ASP A 29 -8.43 -8.80 15.12
N GLU A 30 -9.56 -9.18 14.52
CA GLU A 30 -9.85 -10.53 14.03
C GLU A 30 -9.04 -10.88 12.77
N LEU A 31 -8.48 -9.87 12.09
CA LEU A 31 -7.76 -10.06 10.83
C LEU A 31 -6.30 -10.46 11.09
N ALA A 32 -5.84 -11.45 10.32
CA ALA A 32 -4.43 -11.74 10.25
C ALA A 32 -3.67 -10.53 9.66
N PRO A 33 -2.48 -10.19 10.20
CA PRO A 33 -1.64 -9.15 9.62
C PRO A 33 -1.33 -9.45 8.15
N LEU A 34 -1.31 -8.41 7.32
CA LEU A 34 -0.96 -8.56 5.92
C LEU A 34 0.51 -8.96 5.78
N ASP A 35 0.76 -10.01 5.00
CA ASP A 35 2.08 -10.58 4.76
C ASP A 35 2.76 -10.06 3.49
N ARG A 36 2.15 -9.06 2.84
CA ARG A 36 2.61 -8.49 1.56
C ARG A 36 2.59 -6.96 1.55
N PHE A 37 3.39 -6.38 0.65
CA PHE A 37 3.38 -4.94 0.39
C PHE A 37 2.34 -4.61 -0.69
N ILE A 38 1.42 -3.69 -0.39
CA ILE A 38 0.35 -3.31 -1.32
C ILE A 38 0.90 -2.38 -2.41
N GLY A 39 0.66 -2.72 -3.68
CA GLY A 39 0.96 -1.86 -4.83
C GLY A 39 2.44 -1.67 -5.13
N GLN A 40 3.30 -2.58 -4.63
CA GLN A 40 4.76 -2.51 -4.78
C GLN A 40 5.32 -3.69 -5.59
N ASP A 41 4.50 -4.37 -6.39
CA ASP A 41 4.87 -5.61 -7.09
C ASP A 41 6.17 -5.46 -7.90
N ARG A 42 6.25 -4.41 -8.73
CA ARG A 42 7.46 -4.10 -9.52
C ARG A 42 8.70 -3.88 -8.65
N ALA A 43 8.55 -3.24 -7.49
CA ALA A 43 9.68 -2.98 -6.60
C ALA A 43 10.16 -4.29 -5.93
N LEU A 44 9.23 -5.15 -5.52
CA LEU A 44 9.55 -6.45 -4.93
C LEU A 44 10.26 -7.36 -5.93
N GLU A 45 9.79 -7.43 -7.18
CA GLU A 45 10.43 -8.19 -8.25
C GLU A 45 11.86 -7.71 -8.53
N ALA A 46 12.08 -6.39 -8.64
CA ALA A 46 13.40 -5.83 -8.87
C ALA A 46 14.38 -6.12 -7.72
N ILE A 47 13.90 -6.10 -6.47
CA ILE A 47 14.72 -6.44 -5.31
C ILE A 47 15.07 -7.93 -5.33
N ARG A 48 14.09 -8.82 -5.56
CA ARG A 48 14.34 -10.27 -5.65
C ARG A 48 15.38 -10.59 -6.70
N PHE A 49 15.19 -10.07 -7.91
CA PHE A 49 16.14 -10.22 -9.01
C PHE A 49 17.54 -9.75 -8.60
N GLY A 50 17.65 -8.54 -8.02
CA GLY A 50 18.95 -8.00 -7.62
C GLY A 50 19.63 -8.81 -6.52
N LEU A 51 18.88 -9.40 -5.59
CA LEU A 51 19.42 -10.26 -4.52
C LEU A 51 19.93 -11.61 -5.04
N GLU A 52 19.39 -12.11 -6.16
CA GLU A 52 19.85 -13.35 -6.81
C GLU A 52 21.14 -13.17 -7.62
N VAL A 53 21.59 -11.92 -7.86
CA VAL A 53 22.81 -11.65 -8.62
C VAL A 53 24.05 -11.93 -7.76
N ASP A 54 24.62 -13.12 -7.91
CA ASP A 54 25.90 -13.48 -7.29
C ASP A 54 27.10 -12.91 -8.08
N LYS A 55 27.38 -11.62 -7.89
CA LYS A 55 28.53 -10.95 -8.51
C LYS A 55 29.23 -9.99 -7.54
N PRO A 56 30.55 -10.12 -7.34
CA PRO A 56 31.32 -9.19 -6.53
C PRO A 56 31.17 -7.74 -6.99
N GLY A 57 30.91 -6.84 -6.04
CA GLY A 57 30.73 -5.41 -6.31
C GLY A 57 29.34 -5.01 -6.83
N TYR A 58 28.40 -5.95 -6.94
CA TYR A 58 27.00 -5.63 -7.24
C TYR A 58 26.31 -5.03 -6.00
N ASN A 59 25.58 -3.93 -6.20
CA ASN A 59 24.89 -3.21 -5.13
C ASN A 59 23.47 -2.85 -5.58
N LEU A 60 22.50 -2.92 -4.66
CA LEU A 60 21.15 -2.42 -4.88
C LEU A 60 20.99 -1.00 -4.36
N PHE A 61 20.37 -0.14 -5.17
CA PHE A 61 19.92 1.19 -4.76
C PHE A 61 18.40 1.26 -4.80
N VAL A 62 17.79 1.68 -3.70
CA VAL A 62 16.33 1.72 -3.54
C VAL A 62 15.88 3.16 -3.32
N THR A 63 14.95 3.63 -4.15
CA THR A 63 14.42 5.00 -4.10
C THR A 63 12.89 5.01 -4.08
N GLY A 64 12.32 6.12 -3.61
CA GLY A 64 10.88 6.31 -3.48
C GLY A 64 10.54 7.26 -2.33
N LEU A 65 9.30 7.72 -2.28
CA LEU A 65 8.82 8.68 -1.29
C LEU A 65 9.06 8.19 0.14
N THR A 66 9.20 9.13 1.08
CA THR A 66 9.29 8.80 2.51
C THR A 66 7.99 8.13 2.97
N GLY A 67 8.11 7.14 3.86
CA GLY A 67 6.95 6.40 4.38
C GLY A 67 6.45 5.24 3.51
N THR A 68 7.07 4.95 2.36
CA THR A 68 6.66 3.84 1.47
C THR A 68 7.18 2.46 1.90
N GLY A 69 7.74 2.32 3.10
CA GLY A 69 8.18 1.02 3.60
C GLY A 69 9.44 0.42 2.95
N LYS A 70 10.26 1.20 2.22
CA LYS A 70 11.48 0.72 1.53
C LYS A 70 12.38 -0.16 2.40
N THR A 71 12.72 0.30 3.59
CA THR A 71 13.59 -0.43 4.52
C THR A 71 12.93 -1.71 5.03
N SER A 72 11.63 -1.66 5.32
CA SER A 72 10.87 -2.84 5.75
C SER A 72 10.84 -3.90 4.65
N ALA A 73 10.59 -3.50 3.40
CA ALA A 73 10.58 -4.41 2.26
C ALA A 73 11.93 -5.12 2.06
N ILE A 74 13.04 -4.37 2.13
CA ILE A 74 14.39 -4.94 2.01
C ILE A 74 14.67 -5.93 3.16
N LYS A 75 14.36 -5.55 4.39
CA LYS A 75 14.59 -6.42 5.56
C LYS A 75 13.79 -7.72 5.49
N THR A 76 12.51 -7.64 5.12
CA THR A 76 11.65 -8.82 4.96
C THR A 76 12.18 -9.75 3.87
N LEU A 77 12.55 -9.21 2.70
CA LEU A 77 13.07 -10.03 1.61
C LEU A 77 14.41 -10.68 1.94
N LEU A 78 15.32 -9.99 2.63
CA LEU A 78 16.59 -10.56 3.09
C LEU A 78 16.44 -11.69 4.11
N GLN A 79 15.30 -11.82 4.78
CA GLN A 79 15.01 -12.94 5.69
C GLN A 79 14.44 -14.16 4.96
N THR A 80 14.02 -14.01 3.70
CA THR A 80 13.39 -15.08 2.90
C THR A 80 14.34 -15.69 1.87
N VAL A 81 15.42 -14.99 1.51
CA VAL A 81 16.46 -15.45 0.58
C VAL A 81 17.51 -16.29 1.30
#